data_AF-A0A6B3FIM6-F1
#
_entry.id   AF-A0A6B3FIM6-F1
#
_cell.length_a   1.000
_cell.length_b   1.000
_cell.length_c   1.000
_cell.angle_alpha   90.00
_cell.angle_beta   90.00
_cell.angle_gamma   90.00
#
_symmetry.space_group_name_H-M   'P 1'
#
loop_
_entity.id
_entity.type
_entity.pdbx_description
1 polymer ?
#
loop_
_entity_poly.entity_id
_entity_poly.type
_entity_poly.pdbx_seq_one_letter_code
_entity_poly.pdbx_strand_id
1 'polypeptide(L)' 'VGTVCAAVPMSTGPTVGCLAVSLPARHAHRLHAAAAALSRGSTPVLLSLTI' A
#
# COMPACT_ATOMS: atom_id res chain seq x y z
N VAL A 1 -11.23 4.64 -15.31
CA VAL A 1 -10.50 4.09 -16.48
C VAL A 1 -9.24 4.94 -16.69
N GLY A 2 -8.05 4.33 -16.79
CA GLY A 2 -6.77 5.06 -16.89
C GLY A 2 -5.89 5.04 -15.64
N THR A 3 -6.30 4.33 -14.59
CA THR A 3 -5.49 4.04 -13.40
C THR A 3 -5.40 2.54 -13.17
N VAL A 4 -4.35 2.14 -12.47
CA VAL A 4 -4.13 0.80 -11.94
C VAL A 4 -4.01 0.89 -10.43
N CYS A 5 -4.53 -0.09 -9.72
CA CYS A 5 -4.54 -0.12 -8.25
C CYS A 5 -3.83 -1.37 -7.75
N ALA A 6 -3.08 -1.24 -6.66
CA ALA A 6 -2.52 -2.35 -5.91
C ALA A 6 -2.97 -2.25 -4.45
N ALA A 7 -3.45 -3.37 -3.92
CA ALA A 7 -3.80 -3.54 -2.52
C ALA A 7 -2.65 -4.23 -1.79
N VAL A 8 -2.20 -3.66 -0.68
CA VAL A 8 -1.14 -4.16 0.17
C VAL A 8 -1.76 -4.58 1.49
N PRO A 9 -1.86 -5.89 1.77
CA PRO A 9 -2.35 -6.36 3.05
C PRO A 9 -1.34 -6.03 4.15
N MET A 10 -1.85 -5.71 5.33
CA MET A 10 -1.05 -5.50 6.52
C MET A 10 -1.70 -6.18 7.71
N SER A 11 -0.88 -6.89 8.48
CA SER A 11 -1.29 -7.61 9.68
C SER A 11 -0.41 -7.15 10.83
N THR A 12 -1.02 -6.67 11.91
CA THR A 12 -0.28 -6.32 13.13
C THR A 12 -1.13 -6.71 14.33
N GLY A 13 -0.78 -7.84 14.94
CA GLY A 13 -1.58 -8.45 16.01
C GLY A 13 -3.00 -8.81 15.53
N PRO A 14 -4.06 -8.48 16.29
CA PRO A 14 -5.44 -8.78 15.91
C PRO A 14 -5.98 -7.86 14.79
N THR A 15 -5.25 -6.80 14.47
CA THR A 15 -5.63 -5.81 13.45
C THR A 15 -5.21 -6.30 12.07
N VAL A 16 -6.18 -6.52 11.19
CA VAL A 16 -5.98 -6.79 9.77
C VAL A 16 -6.51 -5.60 8.99
N GLY A 17 -5.63 -4.98 8.21
CA GLY A 17 -5.95 -3.81 7.40
C GLY A 17 -5.40 -3.93 5.99
N CYS A 18 -5.73 -2.94 5.16
CA CYS A 18 -5.20 -2.87 3.81
C CYS A 18 -4.87 -1.42 3.45
N LEU A 19 -3.71 -1.22 2.83
CA LEU A 19 -3.35 0.03 2.18
C LEU A 19 -3.46 -0.15 0.67
N ALA A 20 -4.03 0.84 -0.02
CA ALA A 20 -4.17 0.82 -1.47
C ALA A 20 -3.37 1.96 -2.09
N VAL A 21 -2.77 1.70 -3.25
CA VAL A 21 -2.10 2.72 -4.06
C VAL A 21 -2.64 2.68 -5.47
N SER A 22 -3.07 3.84 -5.98
CA SER A 22 -3.53 4.03 -7.36
C SER A 22 -2.53 4.87 -8.13
N LEU A 23 -2.20 4.45 -9.35
CA LEU A 23 -1.32 5.18 -10.26
C LEU A 23 -1.96 5.29 -11.64
N PRO A 24 -1.64 6.33 -12.42
CA PRO A 24 -2.01 6.35 -13.83
C PRO A 24 -1.43 5.15 -14.57
N ALA A 25 -2.18 4.58 -15.52
CA ALA A 25 -1.79 3.37 -16.26
C ALA A 25 -0.44 3.52 -17.00
N ARG A 26 -0.08 4.73 -17.46
CA ARG A 26 1.25 5.03 -18.03
C ARG A 26 2.41 4.78 -17.07
N HIS A 27 2.15 4.80 -15.77
CA HIS A 27 3.12 4.52 -14.70
C HIS A 27 2.94 3.14 -14.07
N ALA A 28 2.19 2.23 -14.71
CA ALA A 28 1.92 0.90 -14.17
C ALA A 28 3.20 0.11 -13.88
N HIS A 29 4.28 0.32 -14.63
CA HIS A 29 5.60 -0.27 -14.38
C HIS A 29 6.17 0.07 -12.98
N ARG A 30 5.77 1.21 -12.40
CA ARG A 30 6.16 1.60 -11.03
C ARG A 30 5.22 1.06 -9.97
N LEU A 31 4.05 0.53 -10.33
CA LEU A 31 3.04 0.09 -9.37
C LEU A 31 3.59 -0.98 -8.42
N HIS A 32 4.33 -1.94 -8.95
CA HIS A 32 4.95 -2.98 -8.13
C HIS A 32 5.96 -2.40 -7.13
N ALA A 33 6.83 -1.49 -7.58
CA ALA A 33 7.80 -0.83 -6.72
C ALA A 33 7.12 0.04 -5.63
N ALA A 34 6.05 0.75 -5.99
CA ALA A 34 5.25 1.55 -5.05
C ALA A 34 4.56 0.67 -4.00
N ALA A 35 3.92 -0.43 -4.43
CA ALA A 35 3.29 -1.38 -3.52
C ALA A 35 4.32 -2.04 -2.59
N ALA A 36 5.50 -2.40 -3.10
CA ALA A 36 6.58 -2.97 -2.30
C ALA A 36 7.14 -1.96 -1.28
N ALA A 37 7.21 -0.67 -1.63
CA ALA A 37 7.60 0.38 -0.71
C ALA A 37 6.56 0.58 0.41
N LEU A 38 5.26 0.59 0.07
CA LEU A 38 4.18 0.63 1.07
C LEU A 38 4.23 -0.58 2.00
N SER A 39 4.45 -1.78 1.46
CA SER A 39 4.53 -3.00 2.28
C SER A 39 5.65 -2.91 3.32
N ARG A 40 6.85 -2.46 2.92
CA ARG A 40 7.99 -2.26 3.84
C ARG A 40 7.77 -1.15 4.86
N GLY A 41 7.03 -0.09 4.50
CA GLY A 41 6.70 1.04 5.36
C GLY A 41 5.41 0.89 6.16
N SER A 42 4.69 -0.23 6.02
CA SER A 42 3.35 -0.39 6.59
C SER A 42 3.34 -0.37 8.12
N THR A 43 4.36 -0.94 8.76
CA THR A 43 4.50 -0.98 10.23
C THR A 43 4.60 0.40 10.89
N PRO A 44 5.54 1.29 10.48
CA PRO A 44 5.60 2.64 11.06
C PRO A 44 4.36 3.47 10.73
N VAL A 45 3.77 3.32 9.53
CA VAL A 45 2.53 4.01 9.16
C VAL A 45 1.37 3.60 10.07
N LEU A 46 1.25 2.31 10.36
CA LEU A 46 0.26 1.78 11.30
C LEU A 46 0.39 2.35 12.70
N LEU A 47 1.62 2.45 13.22
CA LEU A 47 1.87 3.08 14.52
C LEU A 47 1.39 4.54 14.53
N SER A 48 1.70 5.31 13.49
CA SER A 48 1.24 6.71 13.39
C SER A 48 -0.28 6.88 13.27
N LEU A 49 -1.00 5.88 12.76
CA LEU A 49 -2.46 5.90 12.63
C LEU A 49 -3.20 5.40 13.88
N THR A 50 -2.49 4.73 14.80
CA THR A 50 -3.07 4.13 16.02
C THR A 50 -2.89 5.00 17.27
N ILE A 51 -2.04 6.04 17.18
CA ILE A 51 -1.85 7.07 18.21
C ILE A 51 -2.83 8.21 17.95
#